data_AF-A0A382RTX2-F1
#
_entry.id   AF-A0A382RTX2-F1
#
_cell.length_a   1.000
_cell.length_b   1.000
_cell.length_c   1.000
_cell.angle_alpha   90.00
_cell.angle_beta   90.00
_cell.angle_gamma   90.00
#
_symmetry.space_group_name_H-M   'P 1'
#
loop_
_entity.id
_entity.type
_entity.pdbx_description
1 polymer ?
#
loop_
_entity_poly.entity_id
_entity_poly.type
_entity_poly.pdbx_seq_one_letter_code
_entity_poly.pdbx_strand_id
1 'polypeptide(L)'
;MEASHSIASNLRWGPDGWMYATHGSTVTANVVLHGPDNKPLADFKPIHRMGQFAWRYHPETHRFEVFAEGGGNAFGVEIDSKGRVYSGHNGGDTRGFHYVQGGYYRKSFGKHGNLSNPYAFGHFPAMAHPKVKRFTHTFEIYEGTALPKRYHGKLFGTAPILRYVVASDLKPHGSTFRTEDVDKPITIGEDPADRWFSPVEIQTGPDGNLYVADFHARQVAHYIAYSKGLTDADLGRIYRLKAKGVKPPKFGEPFSPSKLLQTALRHPNRWHRETALRLLGDRKDPTLVPKLRAVLREESDQPALQALWALNLCGGF
;
A
#
# COMPACT_ATOMS: atom_id res chain seq x y z
N MET A 1 22.77 4.79 16.07
CA MET A 1 23.04 4.30 14.70
C MET A 1 21.69 4.06 14.04
N GLU A 2 21.28 4.91 13.11
CA GLU A 2 20.04 4.75 12.35
C GLU A 2 20.27 3.78 11.17
N ALA A 3 19.23 3.07 10.73
CA ALA A 3 19.35 2.21 9.55
C ALA A 3 18.67 2.87 8.34
N SER A 4 19.31 2.94 7.18
CA SER A 4 18.88 3.75 6.04
C SER A 4 17.68 3.25 5.22
N HIS A 5 17.00 2.18 5.62
CA HIS A 5 16.11 1.42 4.72
C HIS A 5 14.63 1.41 5.10
N SER A 6 14.26 1.89 6.28
CA SER A 6 12.86 1.93 6.73
C SER A 6 12.33 3.35 6.86
N ILE A 7 12.84 4.26 6.02
CA ILE A 7 12.34 5.62 5.84
C ILE A 7 10.91 5.63 5.28
N ALA A 8 10.33 6.83 5.17
CA ALA A 8 9.12 7.06 4.39
C ALA A 8 9.21 6.34 3.03
N SER A 9 8.31 5.38 2.80
CA SER A 9 8.34 4.51 1.64
C SER A 9 6.95 4.17 1.15
N ASN A 10 6.86 3.74 -0.12
CA ASN A 10 5.64 3.21 -0.75
C ASN A 10 4.45 4.16 -0.63
N LEU A 11 4.59 5.38 -1.17
CA LEU A 11 3.52 6.37 -1.19
C LEU A 11 2.29 5.85 -1.94
N ARG A 12 1.12 5.92 -1.31
CA ARG A 12 -0.15 5.46 -1.87
C ARG A 12 -1.22 6.54 -1.80
N TRP A 13 -1.94 6.78 -2.89
CA TRP A 13 -3.17 7.56 -2.82
C TRP A 13 -4.25 6.75 -2.12
N GLY A 14 -4.81 7.30 -1.04
CA GLY A 14 -6.06 6.85 -0.48
C GLY A 14 -7.24 7.31 -1.32
N PRO A 15 -8.39 6.62 -1.23
CA PRO A 15 -9.59 7.00 -1.96
C PRO A 15 -10.20 8.32 -1.44
N ASP A 16 -9.76 8.78 -0.29
CA ASP A 16 -10.13 10.06 0.35
C ASP A 16 -9.32 11.26 -0.17
N GLY A 17 -8.36 11.06 -1.09
CA GLY A 17 -7.53 12.12 -1.65
C GLY A 17 -6.25 12.42 -0.85
N TRP A 18 -5.98 11.65 0.21
CA TRP A 18 -4.75 11.77 0.98
C TRP A 18 -3.67 10.85 0.43
N MET A 19 -2.41 11.25 0.55
CA MET A 19 -1.26 10.39 0.32
C MET A 19 -0.90 9.67 1.62
N TYR A 20 -0.76 8.35 1.60
CA TYR A 20 -0.41 7.51 2.74
C TYR A 20 1.00 6.94 2.58
N ALA A 21 1.71 6.80 3.69
CA ALA A 21 2.96 6.08 3.76
C ALA A 21 3.22 5.54 5.16
N THR A 22 4.22 4.68 5.29
CA THR A 22 4.70 4.18 6.57
C THR A 22 6.13 4.61 6.84
N HIS A 23 6.46 4.68 8.11
CA HIS A 23 7.81 4.87 8.61
C HIS A 23 8.13 3.72 9.58
N GLY A 24 9.28 3.08 9.39
CA GLY A 24 9.63 1.87 10.11
C GLY A 24 10.47 2.09 11.36
N SER A 25 10.98 0.98 11.91
CA SER A 25 11.42 0.88 13.30
C SER A 25 12.87 1.34 13.58
N THR A 26 13.60 1.78 12.56
CA THR A 26 15.06 1.97 12.63
C THR A 26 15.53 3.37 12.27
N VAL A 27 14.59 4.28 12.06
CA VAL A 27 14.82 5.65 11.57
C VAL A 27 14.00 6.64 12.35
N THR A 28 14.52 7.85 12.47
CA THR A 28 13.79 8.98 13.06
C THR A 28 13.15 9.80 11.95
N ALA A 29 11.90 10.22 12.15
CA ALA A 29 11.22 11.16 11.29
C ALA A 29 11.28 12.56 11.89
N ASN A 30 11.76 13.52 11.10
CA ASN A 30 11.65 14.95 11.36
C ASN A 30 10.81 15.56 10.23
N VAL A 31 9.55 15.84 10.53
CA VAL A 31 8.59 16.31 9.53
C VAL A 31 8.36 17.81 9.72
N VAL A 32 8.53 18.55 8.63
CA VAL A 32 8.18 19.96 8.48
C VAL A 32 7.29 20.08 7.24
N LEU A 33 6.25 20.88 7.30
CA LEU A 33 5.40 21.15 6.15
C LEU A 33 5.78 22.45 5.48
N HIS A 34 5.90 22.40 4.16
CA HIS A 34 6.19 23.55 3.34
C HIS A 34 4.92 24.04 2.63
N GLY A 35 4.77 25.35 2.53
CA GLY A 35 3.76 25.98 1.71
C GLY A 35 4.11 25.96 0.21
N PRO A 36 3.25 26.51 -0.64
CA PRO A 36 3.49 26.58 -2.09
C PRO A 36 4.77 27.34 -2.48
N ASP A 37 5.27 28.23 -1.64
CA ASP A 37 6.53 28.96 -1.82
C ASP A 37 7.77 28.18 -1.36
N ASN A 38 7.60 26.89 -1.01
CA ASN A 38 8.61 26.00 -0.47
C ASN A 38 9.24 26.47 0.86
N LYS A 39 8.54 27.31 1.63
CA LYS A 39 8.96 27.70 2.98
C LYS A 39 8.18 26.95 4.05
N PRO A 40 8.76 26.70 5.24
CA PRO A 40 8.05 26.12 6.36
C PRO A 40 6.79 26.90 6.71
N LEU A 41 5.67 26.19 6.86
CA LEU A 41 4.42 26.78 7.35
C LEU A 41 4.61 27.21 8.80
N ALA A 42 4.44 28.51 9.08
CA ALA A 42 4.68 29.09 10.41
C ALA A 42 3.83 28.43 11.51
N ASP A 43 2.59 28.07 11.21
CA ASP A 43 1.65 27.48 12.16
C ASP A 43 1.80 25.95 12.29
N PHE A 44 2.65 25.32 11.47
CA PHE A 44 2.89 23.89 11.56
C PHE A 44 3.98 23.59 12.60
N LYS A 45 3.58 22.96 13.71
CA LYS A 45 4.53 22.45 14.69
C LYS A 45 5.26 21.23 14.12
N PRO A 46 6.61 21.27 13.99
CA PRO A 46 7.37 20.13 13.49
C PRO A 46 7.10 18.86 14.29
N ILE A 47 7.00 17.74 13.58
CA ILE A 47 6.76 16.43 14.19
C ILE A 47 8.08 15.68 14.25
N HIS A 48 8.52 15.37 15.47
CA HIS A 48 9.64 14.48 15.73
C HIS A 48 9.12 13.14 16.22
N ARG A 49 9.42 12.07 15.49
CA ARG A 49 8.98 10.71 15.83
C ARG A 49 10.09 9.71 15.64
N MET A 50 10.40 8.99 16.72
CA MET A 50 11.27 7.82 16.66
C MET A 50 10.40 6.55 16.62
N GLY A 51 10.69 5.66 15.69
CA GLY A 51 10.01 4.36 15.59
C GLY A 51 8.84 4.34 14.62
N GLN A 52 7.98 3.34 14.80
CA GLN A 52 7.01 2.91 13.78
C GLN A 52 5.75 3.78 13.78
N PHE A 53 5.29 4.20 12.60
CA PHE A 53 3.95 4.77 12.43
C PHE A 53 3.51 4.77 10.96
N ALA A 54 2.21 4.77 10.74
CA ALA A 54 1.59 5.12 9.46
C ALA A 54 1.21 6.61 9.49
N TRP A 55 1.37 7.29 8.37
CA TRP A 55 1.05 8.71 8.25
C TRP A 55 0.36 9.00 6.93
N ARG A 56 -0.30 10.16 6.87
CA ARG A 56 -0.90 10.67 5.64
C ARG A 56 -0.70 12.17 5.47
N TYR A 57 -0.68 12.61 4.22
CA TYR A 57 -0.51 14.00 3.82
C TYR A 57 -1.58 14.40 2.79
N HIS A 58 -2.26 15.52 3.01
CA HIS A 58 -3.22 16.08 2.07
C HIS A 58 -2.54 17.16 1.22
N PRO A 59 -2.41 16.96 -0.10
CA PRO A 59 -1.62 17.82 -0.97
C PRO A 59 -2.23 19.21 -1.15
N GLU A 60 -3.56 19.33 -1.23
CA GLU A 60 -4.20 20.62 -1.49
C GLU A 60 -4.25 21.51 -0.25
N THR A 61 -4.45 20.92 0.92
CA THR A 61 -4.59 21.66 2.19
C THR A 61 -3.30 21.69 2.99
N HIS A 62 -2.22 21.09 2.47
CA HIS A 62 -0.93 20.96 3.14
C HIS A 62 -1.07 20.48 4.60
N ARG A 63 -1.84 19.42 4.84
CA ARG A 63 -2.05 18.84 6.17
C ARG A 63 -1.29 17.53 6.31
N PHE A 64 -0.62 17.32 7.44
CA PHE A 64 0.02 16.05 7.78
C PHE A 64 -0.58 15.47 9.04
N GLU A 65 -0.81 14.16 9.02
CA GLU A 65 -1.36 13.43 10.16
C GLU A 65 -0.57 12.15 10.39
N VAL A 66 -0.25 11.88 11.66
CA VAL A 66 0.08 10.51 12.09
C VAL A 66 -1.22 9.73 12.05
N PHE A 67 -1.39 8.89 11.03
CA PHE A 67 -2.59 8.10 10.82
C PHE A 67 -2.74 7.04 11.91
N ALA A 68 -1.65 6.36 12.28
CA ALA A 68 -1.64 5.38 13.36
C ALA A 68 -0.22 5.26 13.95
N GLU A 69 -0.12 5.05 15.26
CA GLU A 69 1.16 4.86 15.95
C GLU A 69 1.50 3.38 16.14
N GLY A 70 2.76 3.02 15.94
CA GLY A 70 3.28 1.69 16.18
C GLY A 70 3.30 0.83 14.93
N GLY A 71 3.46 -0.47 15.12
CA GLY A 71 3.62 -1.45 14.07
C GLY A 71 5.03 -2.05 14.04
N GLY A 72 5.40 -2.57 12.87
CA GLY A 72 6.66 -3.28 12.67
C GLY A 72 7.71 -2.47 11.95
N ASN A 73 8.76 -3.15 11.51
CA ASN A 73 9.65 -2.61 10.49
C ASN A 73 8.92 -2.54 9.15
N ALA A 74 8.05 -1.54 9.01
CA ALA A 74 7.15 -1.37 7.89
C ALA A 74 7.91 -0.92 6.65
N PHE A 75 7.56 -1.54 5.53
CA PHE A 75 8.05 -1.20 4.20
C PHE A 75 6.95 -1.64 3.23
N GLY A 76 6.19 -0.68 2.71
CA GLY A 76 4.95 -0.95 1.99
C GLY A 76 3.75 -0.30 2.66
N VAL A 77 2.94 0.39 1.88
CA VAL A 77 1.55 0.69 2.21
C VAL A 77 0.68 0.09 1.13
N GLU A 78 -0.42 -0.52 1.57
CA GLU A 78 -1.46 -1.05 0.71
C GLU A 78 -2.81 -0.53 1.19
N ILE A 79 -3.69 -0.17 0.25
CA ILE A 79 -5.06 0.24 0.55
C ILE A 79 -5.97 -0.59 -0.35
N ASP A 80 -6.90 -1.33 0.25
CA ASP A 80 -7.83 -2.14 -0.54
C ASP A 80 -9.05 -1.37 -1.03
N SER A 81 -9.91 -1.99 -1.84
CA SER A 81 -11.09 -1.35 -2.40
C SER A 81 -12.11 -0.87 -1.36
N LYS A 82 -11.95 -1.26 -0.09
CA LYS A 82 -12.78 -0.82 1.03
C LYS A 82 -12.13 0.32 1.83
N GLY A 83 -10.96 0.80 1.41
CA GLY A 83 -10.23 1.88 2.05
C GLY A 83 -9.50 1.43 3.32
N ARG A 84 -9.33 0.12 3.54
CA ARG A 84 -8.60 -0.40 4.69
C ARG A 84 -7.11 -0.27 4.41
N VAL A 85 -6.36 0.25 5.39
CA VAL A 85 -4.93 0.56 5.24
C VAL A 85 -4.10 -0.57 5.83
N TYR A 86 -3.09 -1.02 5.11
CA TYR A 86 -2.19 -2.07 5.57
C TYR A 86 -0.73 -1.69 5.34
N SER A 87 0.18 -2.37 6.05
CA SER A 87 1.60 -2.35 5.74
C SER A 87 2.22 -3.73 5.83
N GLY A 88 3.30 -3.90 5.10
CA GLY A 88 4.23 -5.00 5.23
C GLY A 88 4.99 -5.02 6.55
N HIS A 89 5.48 -6.20 6.97
CA HIS A 89 6.46 -6.30 8.03
C HIS A 89 7.34 -7.55 7.84
N ASN A 90 8.65 -7.41 8.07
CA ASN A 90 9.62 -8.50 7.97
C ASN A 90 9.53 -9.59 9.06
N GLY A 91 8.47 -9.63 9.85
CA GLY A 91 8.20 -10.68 10.83
C GLY A 91 7.98 -12.04 10.14
N GLY A 92 8.24 -13.12 10.87
CA GLY A 92 8.07 -14.50 10.36
C GLY A 92 6.75 -15.11 10.81
N ASP A 93 6.00 -14.42 11.65
CA ASP A 93 4.72 -14.80 12.26
C ASP A 93 3.62 -13.80 11.90
N THR A 94 3.85 -13.03 10.82
CA THR A 94 2.89 -12.06 10.28
C THR A 94 3.18 -11.75 8.81
N ARG A 95 2.17 -11.21 8.11
CA ARG A 95 2.35 -10.50 6.83
C ARG A 95 2.29 -8.97 6.99
N GLY A 96 2.23 -8.47 8.22
CA GLY A 96 2.23 -7.05 8.54
C GLY A 96 1.02 -6.59 9.34
N PHE A 97 0.61 -5.35 9.17
CA PHE A 97 -0.40 -4.70 10.02
C PHE A 97 -1.59 -4.22 9.18
N HIS A 98 -2.78 -4.28 9.77
CA HIS A 98 -3.97 -3.57 9.31
C HIS A 98 -4.18 -2.37 10.24
N TYR A 99 -4.13 -1.16 9.70
CA TYR A 99 -4.23 0.09 10.43
C TYR A 99 -5.64 0.69 10.38
N VAL A 100 -6.03 1.26 11.50
CA VAL A 100 -7.20 2.14 11.64
C VAL A 100 -6.73 3.52 12.09
N GLN A 101 -7.42 4.57 11.65
CA GLN A 101 -7.07 5.94 11.99
C GLN A 101 -7.09 6.16 13.51
N GLY A 102 -6.04 6.78 14.05
CA GLY A 102 -5.85 7.01 15.48
C GLY A 102 -5.47 5.75 16.27
N GLY A 103 -5.28 4.60 15.62
CA GLY A 103 -4.97 3.35 16.29
C GLY A 103 -3.55 3.29 16.86
N TYR A 104 -3.39 2.58 17.98
CA TYR A 104 -2.11 2.28 18.60
C TYR A 104 -1.77 0.80 18.44
N TYR A 105 -0.57 0.50 17.97
CA TYR A 105 -0.13 -0.83 17.59
C TYR A 105 1.07 -1.27 18.41
N ARG A 106 1.26 -2.59 18.51
CA ARG A 106 2.48 -3.16 19.09
C ARG A 106 3.70 -2.50 18.45
N LYS A 107 4.68 -2.10 19.27
CA LYS A 107 5.95 -1.54 18.81
C LYS A 107 7.11 -2.07 19.64
N SER A 108 8.33 -1.68 19.28
CA SER A 108 9.54 -2.02 20.04
C SER A 108 9.64 -1.13 21.28
N PHE A 109 8.79 -1.35 22.29
CA PHE A 109 8.65 -0.46 23.46
C PHE A 109 9.97 -0.19 24.18
N GLY A 110 10.82 -1.21 24.37
CA GLY A 110 12.14 -1.01 24.98
C GLY A 110 13.08 -0.09 24.19
N LYS A 111 12.87 0.05 22.88
CA LYS A 111 13.66 0.92 21.99
C LYS A 111 13.01 2.28 21.74
N HIS A 112 11.69 2.34 21.66
CA HIS A 112 10.93 3.52 21.22
C HIS A 112 10.00 4.13 22.29
N GLY A 113 10.12 3.66 23.53
CA GLY A 113 9.32 4.13 24.66
C GLY A 113 7.85 3.73 24.60
N ASN A 114 7.06 4.30 25.50
CA ASN A 114 5.61 4.10 25.60
C ASN A 114 4.86 4.72 24.42
N LEU A 115 3.59 4.35 24.26
CA LEU A 115 2.70 4.99 23.28
C LEU A 115 2.57 6.49 23.57
N SER A 116 2.37 7.30 22.53
CA SER A 116 2.30 8.76 22.72
C SER A 116 1.05 9.23 23.48
N ASN A 117 0.02 8.40 23.56
CA ASN A 117 -1.11 8.60 24.45
C ASN A 117 -0.95 7.75 25.72
N PRO A 118 -0.77 8.36 26.91
CA PRO A 118 -0.67 7.62 28.17
C PRO A 118 -1.99 6.93 28.57
N TYR A 119 -3.12 7.31 27.97
CA TYR A 119 -4.43 6.70 28.18
C TYR A 119 -4.76 5.62 27.13
N ALA A 120 -3.76 5.12 26.41
CA ALA A 120 -3.94 3.93 25.58
C ALA A 120 -3.96 2.67 26.46
N PHE A 121 -5.14 2.08 26.67
CA PHE A 121 -5.34 0.88 27.50
C PHE A 121 -4.91 -0.43 26.83
N GLY A 122 -4.25 -0.36 25.68
CA GLY A 122 -3.83 -1.53 24.92
C GLY A 122 -3.28 -1.13 23.56
N HIS A 123 -2.97 -2.14 22.77
CA HIS A 123 -2.49 -1.95 21.41
C HIS A 123 -2.95 -3.09 20.51
N PHE A 124 -3.16 -2.78 19.23
CA PHE A 124 -3.50 -3.77 18.23
C PHE A 124 -2.27 -4.61 17.86
N PRO A 125 -2.42 -5.95 17.70
CA PRO A 125 -1.36 -6.81 17.23
C PRO A 125 -1.17 -6.68 15.71
N ALA A 126 -0.10 -7.30 15.21
CA ALA A 126 0.04 -7.56 13.77
C ALA A 126 -1.03 -8.56 13.29
N MET A 127 -1.24 -8.64 11.98
CA MET A 127 -2.09 -9.68 11.41
C MET A 127 -1.48 -11.05 11.70
N ALA A 128 -2.21 -11.93 12.38
CA ALA A 128 -1.68 -13.23 12.81
C ALA A 128 -1.32 -14.11 11.60
N HIS A 129 -0.24 -14.87 11.71
CA HIS A 129 0.21 -15.79 10.66
C HIS A 129 0.97 -16.98 11.26
N PRO A 130 0.88 -18.20 10.68
CA PRO A 130 1.75 -19.30 11.04
C PRO A 130 3.24 -18.93 10.92
N LYS A 131 4.11 -19.58 11.71
CA LYS A 131 5.55 -19.30 11.62
C LYS A 131 6.13 -19.73 10.26
N VAL A 132 6.78 -18.80 9.59
CA VAL A 132 7.47 -18.96 8.31
C VAL A 132 8.85 -18.27 8.34
N LYS A 133 9.66 -18.49 7.31
CA LYS A 133 10.92 -17.75 7.12
C LYS A 133 10.61 -16.26 6.91
N ARG A 134 11.39 -15.39 7.57
CA ARG A 134 11.24 -13.94 7.55
C ARG A 134 11.54 -13.32 6.17
N PHE A 135 11.14 -12.05 6.06
CA PHE A 135 11.39 -11.06 5.00
C PHE A 135 10.36 -10.98 3.89
N THR A 136 9.08 -10.91 4.24
CA THR A 136 8.07 -10.29 3.35
C THR A 136 7.90 -8.82 3.75
N HIS A 137 7.87 -7.93 2.76
CA HIS A 137 7.77 -6.49 2.98
C HIS A 137 6.56 -5.95 2.21
N THR A 138 6.77 -5.40 1.03
CA THR A 138 5.70 -4.84 0.22
C THR A 138 4.75 -5.93 -0.26
N PHE A 139 3.45 -5.63 -0.26
CA PHE A 139 2.44 -6.51 -0.81
C PHE A 139 1.32 -5.71 -1.47
N GLU A 140 0.53 -6.41 -2.29
CA GLU A 140 -0.68 -5.93 -2.94
C GLU A 140 -1.82 -6.89 -2.59
N ILE A 141 -3.00 -6.38 -2.23
CA ILE A 141 -4.23 -7.19 -2.17
C ILE A 141 -4.80 -7.23 -3.58
N TYR A 142 -4.81 -8.42 -4.18
CA TYR A 142 -5.12 -8.55 -5.60
C TYR A 142 -6.62 -8.41 -5.89
N GLU A 143 -7.00 -7.26 -6.45
CA GLU A 143 -8.37 -6.95 -6.87
C GLU A 143 -8.44 -6.64 -8.39
N GLY A 144 -7.48 -7.19 -9.13
CA GLY A 144 -7.44 -7.19 -10.58
C GLY A 144 -8.32 -8.28 -11.20
N THR A 145 -8.41 -8.24 -12.53
CA THR A 145 -9.36 -9.06 -13.32
C THR A 145 -8.69 -10.09 -14.23
N ALA A 146 -7.35 -10.16 -14.26
CA ALA A 146 -6.63 -10.98 -15.25
C ALA A 146 -6.16 -12.34 -14.71
N LEU A 147 -5.84 -12.45 -13.43
CA LEU A 147 -5.43 -13.70 -12.81
C LEU A 147 -6.66 -14.57 -12.51
N PRO A 148 -6.48 -15.91 -12.41
CA PRO A 148 -7.57 -16.81 -12.06
C PRO A 148 -8.32 -16.38 -10.80
N LYS A 149 -9.65 -16.56 -10.80
CA LYS A 149 -10.54 -16.14 -9.70
C LYS A 149 -10.08 -16.57 -8.31
N ARG A 150 -9.38 -17.71 -8.20
CA ARG A 150 -8.79 -18.20 -6.94
C ARG A 150 -7.85 -17.20 -6.27
N TYR A 151 -7.20 -16.31 -7.02
CA TYR A 151 -6.28 -15.30 -6.50
C TYR A 151 -6.94 -13.99 -6.11
N HIS A 152 -8.20 -13.75 -6.50
CA HIS A 152 -8.90 -12.52 -6.16
C HIS A 152 -9.07 -12.39 -4.64
N GLY A 153 -8.73 -11.21 -4.10
CA GLY A 153 -8.73 -10.92 -2.67
C GLY A 153 -7.53 -11.50 -1.89
N LYS A 154 -6.60 -12.20 -2.54
CA LYS A 154 -5.37 -12.67 -1.88
C LYS A 154 -4.34 -11.57 -1.75
N LEU A 155 -3.54 -11.65 -0.69
CA LEU A 155 -2.36 -10.81 -0.51
C LEU A 155 -1.19 -11.42 -1.28
N PHE A 156 -0.57 -10.66 -2.17
CA PHE A 156 0.66 -11.04 -2.85
C PHE A 156 1.84 -10.27 -2.27
N GLY A 157 2.72 -10.95 -1.55
CA GLY A 157 3.86 -10.33 -0.86
C GLY A 157 5.20 -10.62 -1.53
N THR A 158 6.03 -9.59 -1.64
CA THR A 158 7.42 -9.74 -2.12
C THR A 158 8.31 -10.23 -0.98
N ALA A 159 9.16 -11.22 -1.27
CA ALA A 159 10.15 -11.71 -0.33
C ALA A 159 11.56 -11.58 -0.90
N PRO A 160 12.19 -10.38 -0.84
CA PRO A 160 13.43 -10.10 -1.56
C PRO A 160 14.60 -11.01 -1.13
N ILE A 161 14.74 -11.30 0.16
CA ILE A 161 15.80 -12.19 0.66
C ILE A 161 15.52 -13.65 0.32
N LEU A 162 14.24 -14.05 0.28
CA LEU A 162 13.84 -15.42 0.00
C LEU A 162 13.62 -15.70 -1.49
N ARG A 163 13.71 -14.66 -2.34
CA ARG A 163 13.65 -14.73 -3.81
C ARG A 163 12.36 -15.34 -4.34
N TYR A 164 11.22 -14.94 -3.78
CA TYR A 164 9.91 -15.34 -4.29
C TYR A 164 8.85 -14.25 -4.08
N VAL A 165 7.72 -14.40 -4.78
CA VAL A 165 6.45 -13.75 -4.43
C VAL A 165 5.53 -14.81 -3.85
N VAL A 166 4.98 -14.55 -2.67
CA VAL A 166 4.03 -15.43 -1.99
C VAL A 166 2.61 -14.91 -2.18
N ALA A 167 1.66 -15.82 -2.33
CA ALA A 167 0.24 -15.49 -2.20
C ALA A 167 -0.28 -16.04 -0.87
N SER A 168 -1.00 -15.21 -0.12
CA SER A 168 -1.58 -15.55 1.16
C SER A 168 -3.08 -15.26 1.16
N ASP A 169 -3.86 -16.11 1.84
CA ASP A 169 -5.22 -15.77 2.22
C ASP A 169 -5.22 -14.61 3.22
N LEU A 170 -6.24 -13.75 3.15
CA LEU A 170 -6.51 -12.69 4.11
C LEU A 170 -7.92 -12.88 4.66
N LYS A 171 -8.02 -13.29 5.94
CA LYS A 171 -9.28 -13.69 6.58
C LYS A 171 -9.58 -12.78 7.77
N PRO A 172 -10.80 -12.24 7.93
CA PRO A 172 -11.16 -11.48 9.12
C PRO A 172 -10.89 -12.25 10.41
N HIS A 173 -10.40 -11.56 11.44
CA HIS A 173 -10.05 -12.15 12.73
C HIS A 173 -10.12 -11.08 13.84
N GLY A 174 -11.21 -11.08 14.62
CA GLY A 174 -11.50 -10.00 15.57
C GLY A 174 -11.57 -8.65 14.85
N SER A 175 -10.92 -7.63 15.40
CA SER A 175 -10.84 -6.28 14.80
C SER A 175 -9.74 -6.12 13.75
N THR A 176 -9.12 -7.22 13.32
CA THR A 176 -8.04 -7.24 12.32
C THR A 176 -8.20 -8.46 11.40
N PHE A 177 -7.10 -8.90 10.78
CA PHE A 177 -7.06 -10.07 9.91
C PHE A 177 -6.02 -11.08 10.39
N ARG A 178 -6.18 -12.31 9.92
CA ARG A 178 -5.15 -13.34 9.91
C ARG A 178 -4.80 -13.70 8.47
N THR A 179 -3.58 -14.15 8.27
CA THR A 179 -3.05 -14.52 6.97
C THR A 179 -2.50 -15.93 6.98
N GLU A 180 -2.49 -16.58 5.82
CA GLU A 180 -2.01 -17.94 5.65
C GLU A 180 -1.43 -18.08 4.24
N ASP A 181 -0.19 -18.56 4.11
CA ASP A 181 0.42 -18.76 2.79
C ASP A 181 -0.27 -19.92 2.07
N VAL A 182 -0.64 -19.70 0.82
CA VAL A 182 -1.36 -20.69 0.00
C VAL A 182 -0.67 -21.01 -1.32
N ASP A 183 0.25 -20.16 -1.77
CA ASP A 183 0.96 -20.37 -3.03
C ASP A 183 2.27 -19.55 -3.10
N LYS A 184 3.15 -19.90 -4.03
CA LYS A 184 4.34 -19.12 -4.42
C LYS A 184 4.34 -18.90 -5.93
N PRO A 185 3.51 -17.97 -6.44
CA PRO A 185 3.29 -17.78 -7.86
C PRO A 185 4.54 -17.37 -8.66
N ILE A 186 5.57 -16.83 -8.01
CA ILE A 186 6.84 -16.49 -8.64
C ILE A 186 7.97 -17.00 -7.75
N THR A 187 8.87 -17.81 -8.31
CA THR A 187 10.08 -18.32 -7.67
C THR A 187 11.24 -18.24 -8.66
N ILE A 188 12.47 -18.40 -8.18
CA ILE A 188 13.64 -18.54 -9.06
C ILE A 188 13.47 -19.78 -9.96
N GLY A 189 13.72 -19.60 -11.26
CA GLY A 189 13.76 -20.70 -12.21
C GLY A 189 15.07 -21.48 -12.13
N GLU A 190 15.25 -22.38 -13.10
CA GLU A 190 16.47 -23.16 -13.27
C GLU A 190 17.59 -22.36 -13.96
N ASP A 191 17.26 -21.23 -14.60
CA ASP A 191 18.24 -20.37 -15.25
C ASP A 191 19.19 -19.74 -14.21
N PRO A 192 20.52 -19.95 -14.32
CA PRO A 192 21.48 -19.29 -13.43
C PRO A 192 21.39 -17.76 -13.43
N ALA A 193 20.84 -17.13 -14.48
CA ALA A 193 20.59 -15.69 -14.51
C ALA A 193 19.53 -15.26 -13.47
N ASP A 194 18.63 -16.15 -13.05
CA ASP A 194 17.56 -15.84 -12.10
C ASP A 194 17.97 -15.92 -10.63
N ARG A 195 19.17 -16.44 -10.34
CA ARG A 195 19.66 -16.65 -8.97
C ARG A 195 19.67 -15.39 -8.10
N TRP A 196 19.62 -14.20 -8.71
CA TRP A 196 19.59 -12.91 -8.03
C TRP A 196 18.23 -12.22 -8.02
N PHE A 197 17.15 -12.91 -8.41
CA PHE A 197 15.78 -12.42 -8.24
C PHE A 197 15.55 -11.93 -6.80
N SER A 198 15.15 -10.67 -6.69
CA SER A 198 15.02 -9.88 -5.47
C SER A 198 13.80 -8.96 -5.64
N PRO A 199 12.57 -9.51 -5.56
CA PRO A 199 11.36 -8.73 -5.73
C PRO A 199 11.22 -7.71 -4.60
N VAL A 200 11.02 -6.45 -4.94
CA VAL A 200 10.96 -5.34 -3.97
C VAL A 200 9.63 -4.61 -3.98
N GLU A 201 8.91 -4.63 -5.10
CA GLU A 201 7.64 -3.91 -5.29
C GLU A 201 6.67 -4.77 -6.10
N ILE A 202 5.37 -4.62 -5.84
CA ILE A 202 4.32 -5.35 -6.53
C ILE A 202 3.05 -4.51 -6.69
N GLN A 203 2.48 -4.50 -7.89
CA GLN A 203 1.34 -3.64 -8.23
C GLN A 203 0.37 -4.32 -9.20
N THR A 204 -0.92 -4.05 -9.07
CA THR A 204 -1.90 -4.40 -10.11
C THR A 204 -1.88 -3.35 -11.22
N GLY A 205 -1.74 -3.79 -12.47
CA GLY A 205 -1.77 -2.90 -13.63
C GLY A 205 -3.17 -2.64 -14.22
N PRO A 206 -3.27 -1.75 -15.23
CA PRO A 206 -4.54 -1.45 -15.90
C PRO A 206 -5.16 -2.67 -16.59
N ASP A 207 -4.36 -3.60 -17.10
CA ASP A 207 -4.81 -4.86 -17.71
C ASP A 207 -5.30 -5.88 -16.66
N GLY A 208 -5.18 -5.56 -15.37
CA GLY A 208 -5.54 -6.44 -14.27
C GLY A 208 -4.47 -7.49 -13.96
N ASN A 209 -3.32 -7.48 -14.62
CA ASN A 209 -2.19 -8.36 -14.30
C ASN A 209 -1.41 -7.80 -13.10
N LEU A 210 -0.61 -8.66 -12.44
CA LEU A 210 0.33 -8.22 -11.41
C LEU A 210 1.68 -7.92 -12.04
N TYR A 211 2.30 -6.82 -11.61
CA TYR A 211 3.62 -6.38 -12.02
C TYR A 211 4.55 -6.42 -10.81
N VAL A 212 5.75 -6.95 -10.97
CA VAL A 212 6.73 -7.08 -9.88
C VAL A 212 8.03 -6.42 -10.31
N ALA A 213 8.50 -5.44 -9.54
CA ALA A 213 9.82 -4.88 -9.74
C ALA A 213 10.86 -5.72 -9.00
N ASP A 214 11.92 -6.06 -9.69
CA ASP A 214 13.02 -6.88 -9.23
C ASP A 214 14.32 -6.09 -9.33
N PHE A 215 15.01 -5.93 -8.20
CA PHE A 215 16.33 -5.28 -8.18
C PHE A 215 17.46 -6.14 -8.78
N HIS A 216 17.23 -7.44 -9.00
CA HIS A 216 18.25 -8.40 -9.44
C HIS A 216 19.54 -8.35 -8.59
N ALA A 217 19.38 -8.24 -7.27
CA ALA A 217 20.51 -8.01 -6.38
C ALA A 217 21.20 -9.31 -5.93
N ARG A 218 22.54 -9.34 -6.09
CA ARG A 218 23.39 -10.41 -5.53
C ARG A 218 23.33 -10.42 -4.01
N GLN A 219 23.31 -9.24 -3.40
CA GLN A 219 23.17 -9.03 -1.97
C GLN A 219 22.07 -7.98 -1.72
N VAL A 220 20.99 -8.37 -1.07
CA VAL A 220 19.85 -7.47 -0.78
C VAL A 220 20.16 -6.55 0.42
N ALA A 221 21.01 -6.97 1.36
CA ALA A 221 21.27 -6.22 2.60
C ALA A 221 22.37 -5.14 2.46
N HIS A 222 22.07 -3.95 3.00
CA HIS A 222 22.69 -2.67 2.65
C HIS A 222 24.19 -2.52 2.92
N TYR A 223 24.73 -3.02 4.04
CA TYR A 223 26.09 -2.63 4.44
C TYR A 223 27.18 -3.18 3.52
N ILE A 224 26.96 -4.37 2.94
CA ILE A 224 27.91 -5.01 2.02
C ILE A 224 27.60 -4.61 0.57
N ALA A 225 26.31 -4.54 0.21
CA ALA A 225 25.91 -4.38 -1.18
C ALA A 225 26.45 -3.08 -1.79
N TYR A 226 26.26 -1.96 -1.08
CA TYR A 226 26.71 -0.64 -1.54
C TYR A 226 28.23 -0.48 -1.42
N SER A 227 28.82 -0.88 -0.29
CA SER A 227 30.27 -0.73 -0.06
C SER A 227 31.15 -1.60 -0.96
N LYS A 228 30.60 -2.67 -1.54
CA LYS A 228 31.33 -3.61 -2.41
C LYS A 228 30.84 -3.63 -3.86
N GLY A 229 29.99 -2.69 -4.28
CA GLY A 229 29.49 -2.61 -5.65
C GLY A 229 28.76 -3.86 -6.12
N LEU A 230 27.99 -4.51 -5.24
CA LEU A 230 27.30 -5.78 -5.53
C LEU A 230 25.86 -5.60 -6.00
N THR A 231 25.47 -4.35 -6.25
CA THR A 231 24.20 -3.97 -6.83
C THR A 231 24.50 -3.22 -8.13
N ASP A 232 23.87 -3.65 -9.21
CA ASP A 232 23.96 -3.03 -10.52
C ASP A 232 22.59 -2.43 -10.85
N ALA A 233 22.56 -1.12 -11.11
CA ALA A 233 21.32 -0.40 -11.39
C ALA A 233 20.73 -0.77 -12.76
N ASP A 234 21.55 -1.28 -13.69
CA ASP A 234 21.15 -1.59 -15.06
C ASP A 234 20.55 -3.00 -15.19
N LEU A 235 20.65 -3.82 -14.15
CA LEU A 235 20.12 -5.19 -14.13
C LEU A 235 18.68 -5.31 -13.59
N GLY A 236 18.06 -4.18 -13.21
CA GLY A 236 16.68 -4.17 -12.73
C GLY A 236 15.70 -4.75 -13.76
N ARG A 237 14.70 -5.51 -13.29
CA ARG A 237 13.71 -6.19 -14.13
C ARG A 237 12.28 -5.86 -13.69
N ILE A 238 11.35 -5.85 -14.63
CA ILE A 238 9.91 -5.79 -14.34
C ILE A 238 9.27 -7.06 -14.90
N TYR A 239 8.67 -7.84 -14.01
CA TYR A 239 7.89 -9.02 -14.39
C TYR A 239 6.41 -8.67 -14.49
N ARG A 240 5.74 -9.25 -15.48
CA ARG A 240 4.27 -9.22 -15.58
C ARG A 240 3.73 -10.63 -15.40
N LEU A 241 3.09 -10.89 -14.26
CA LEU A 241 2.39 -12.13 -13.98
C LEU A 241 0.99 -12.08 -14.62
N LYS A 242 0.76 -12.98 -15.59
CA LYS A 242 -0.50 -13.10 -16.33
C LYS A 242 -1.02 -14.53 -16.35
N ALA A 243 -2.33 -14.68 -16.51
CA ALA A 243 -2.92 -15.99 -16.78
C ALA A 243 -2.48 -16.52 -18.17
N LYS A 244 -2.18 -17.83 -18.23
CA LYS A 244 -1.82 -18.52 -19.48
C LYS A 244 -3.01 -18.54 -20.44
N GLY A 245 -2.77 -18.31 -21.72
CA GLY A 245 -3.80 -18.35 -22.76
C GLY A 245 -4.78 -17.16 -22.78
N VAL A 246 -4.69 -16.23 -21.82
CA VAL A 246 -5.56 -15.04 -21.79
C VAL A 246 -4.98 -13.94 -22.67
N LYS A 247 -5.82 -13.43 -23.58
CA LYS A 247 -5.51 -12.26 -24.41
C LYS A 247 -5.59 -10.99 -23.55
N PRO A 248 -4.68 -10.01 -23.76
CA PRO A 248 -4.79 -8.72 -23.08
C PRO A 248 -6.17 -8.09 -23.31
N PRO A 249 -6.76 -7.43 -22.30
CA PRO A 249 -8.02 -6.72 -22.50
C PRO A 249 -7.81 -5.58 -23.50
N LYS A 250 -8.85 -5.29 -24.29
CA LYS A 250 -8.87 -4.06 -25.09
C LYS A 250 -9.19 -2.92 -24.14
N PHE A 251 -8.25 -2.01 -23.97
CA PHE A 251 -8.50 -0.75 -23.29
C PHE A 251 -9.38 0.10 -24.20
N GLY A 252 -10.65 0.26 -23.83
CA GLY A 252 -11.46 1.34 -24.39
C GLY A 252 -10.97 2.70 -23.87
N GLU A 253 -11.88 3.66 -23.75
CA GLU A 253 -11.58 4.96 -23.14
C GLU A 253 -12.26 5.07 -21.77
N PRO A 254 -11.81 4.33 -20.74
CA PRO A 254 -12.48 4.31 -19.43
C PRO A 254 -12.49 5.68 -18.74
N PHE A 255 -11.62 6.61 -19.16
CA PHE A 255 -11.46 7.93 -18.56
C PHE A 255 -12.03 9.08 -19.40
N SER A 256 -12.74 8.76 -20.49
CA SER A 256 -13.47 9.78 -21.26
C SER A 256 -14.53 10.45 -20.39
N PRO A 257 -14.92 11.71 -20.65
CA PRO A 257 -15.93 12.42 -19.87
C PRO A 257 -17.23 11.63 -19.68
N SER A 258 -17.68 10.90 -20.71
CA SER A 258 -18.93 10.13 -20.67
C SER A 258 -18.84 8.82 -19.87
N LYS A 259 -17.64 8.26 -19.67
CA LYS A 259 -17.43 6.97 -18.98
C LYS A 259 -16.83 7.11 -17.59
N LEU A 260 -16.21 8.25 -17.27
CA LEU A 260 -15.41 8.43 -16.07
C LEU A 260 -16.17 8.09 -14.77
N LEU A 261 -17.41 8.58 -14.63
CA LEU A 261 -18.24 8.30 -13.44
C LEU A 261 -18.52 6.79 -13.32
N GLN A 262 -18.93 6.14 -14.42
CA GLN A 262 -19.20 4.70 -14.41
C GLN A 262 -17.93 3.90 -14.07
N THR A 263 -16.78 4.30 -14.62
CA THR A 263 -15.49 3.67 -14.33
C THR A 263 -15.13 3.78 -12.86
N ALA A 264 -15.22 4.98 -12.26
CA ALA A 264 -14.92 5.19 -10.84
C ALA A 264 -15.80 4.32 -9.94
N LEU A 265 -17.10 4.23 -10.24
CA LEU A 265 -18.04 3.54 -9.38
C LEU A 265 -18.03 2.01 -9.54
N ARG A 266 -17.77 1.50 -10.75
CA ARG A 266 -18.14 0.11 -11.11
C ARG A 266 -17.11 -0.67 -11.91
N HIS A 267 -15.99 -0.08 -12.32
CA HIS A 267 -15.01 -0.87 -13.09
C HIS A 267 -14.54 -2.07 -12.26
N PRO A 268 -14.47 -3.30 -12.80
CA PRO A 268 -14.16 -4.48 -12.00
C PRO A 268 -12.71 -4.51 -11.49
N ASN A 269 -11.76 -4.01 -12.29
CA ASN A 269 -10.36 -3.83 -11.86
C ASN A 269 -10.23 -2.57 -10.98
N ARG A 270 -9.75 -2.75 -9.75
CA ARG A 270 -9.51 -1.68 -8.76
C ARG A 270 -8.69 -0.51 -9.30
N TRP A 271 -7.63 -0.80 -10.07
CA TRP A 271 -6.75 0.23 -10.63
C TRP A 271 -7.51 1.30 -11.44
N HIS A 272 -8.53 0.88 -12.21
CA HIS A 272 -9.36 1.80 -12.99
C HIS A 272 -10.31 2.60 -12.10
N ARG A 273 -10.90 1.98 -11.07
CA ARG A 273 -11.76 2.70 -10.13
C ARG A 273 -11.00 3.80 -9.43
N GLU A 274 -9.85 3.48 -8.86
CA GLU A 274 -9.00 4.44 -8.13
C GLU A 274 -8.46 5.53 -9.05
N THR A 275 -8.02 5.17 -10.26
CA THR A 275 -7.56 6.16 -11.24
C THR A 275 -8.70 7.10 -11.65
N ALA A 276 -9.87 6.57 -11.96
CA ALA A 276 -11.04 7.38 -12.32
C ALA A 276 -11.52 8.25 -11.15
N LEU A 277 -11.47 7.73 -9.92
CA LEU A 277 -11.84 8.47 -8.71
C LEU A 277 -10.93 9.69 -8.49
N ARG A 278 -9.61 9.53 -8.64
CA ARG A 278 -8.67 10.67 -8.60
C ARG A 278 -8.95 11.69 -9.70
N LEU A 279 -9.17 11.24 -10.93
CA LEU A 279 -9.51 12.13 -12.04
C LEU A 279 -10.83 12.88 -11.84
N LEU A 280 -11.82 12.28 -11.16
CA LEU A 280 -13.04 12.98 -10.74
C LEU A 280 -12.71 14.07 -9.71
N GLY A 281 -11.87 13.73 -8.72
CA GLY A 281 -11.39 14.66 -7.70
C GLY A 281 -10.56 15.81 -8.25
N ASP A 282 -9.77 15.60 -9.31
CA ASP A 282 -9.01 16.68 -9.96
C ASP A 282 -9.94 17.63 -10.74
N ARG A 283 -10.99 17.08 -11.36
CA ARG A 283 -11.95 17.86 -12.16
C ARG A 283 -12.94 18.64 -11.31
N LYS A 284 -13.32 18.10 -10.14
CA LYS A 284 -14.32 18.66 -9.22
C LYS A 284 -15.60 19.13 -9.91
N ASP A 285 -16.09 18.36 -10.89
CA ASP A 285 -17.27 18.74 -11.67
C ASP A 285 -18.53 18.74 -10.77
N PRO A 286 -19.10 19.91 -10.45
CA PRO A 286 -20.23 20.01 -9.52
C PRO A 286 -21.50 19.36 -10.09
N THR A 287 -21.60 19.18 -11.42
CA THR A 287 -22.75 18.54 -12.07
C THR A 287 -22.86 17.05 -11.72
N LEU A 288 -21.81 16.44 -11.18
CA LEU A 288 -21.80 15.05 -10.73
C LEU A 288 -22.35 14.87 -9.32
N VAL A 289 -22.38 15.93 -8.50
CA VAL A 289 -22.82 15.87 -7.09
C VAL A 289 -24.24 15.29 -6.93
N PRO A 290 -25.27 15.71 -7.70
CA PRO A 290 -26.60 15.12 -7.59
C PRO A 290 -26.62 13.63 -7.95
N LYS A 291 -25.84 13.22 -8.96
CA LYS A 291 -25.73 11.82 -9.39
C LYS A 291 -25.07 10.95 -8.32
N LEU A 292 -23.99 11.45 -7.71
CA LEU A 292 -23.29 10.77 -6.62
C LEU A 292 -24.18 10.62 -5.38
N ARG A 293 -24.97 11.65 -5.03
CA ARG A 293 -25.96 11.58 -3.95
C ARG A 293 -27.11 10.60 -4.24
N ALA A 294 -27.49 10.43 -5.51
CA ALA A 294 -28.45 9.40 -5.90
C ALA A 294 -27.88 7.99 -5.67
N VAL A 295 -26.67 7.72 -6.19
CA VAL A 295 -25.97 6.43 -5.99
C VAL A 295 -25.83 6.09 -4.50
N LEU A 296 -25.46 7.06 -3.66
CA LEU A 296 -25.35 6.85 -2.21
C LEU A 296 -26.67 6.47 -1.51
N ARG A 297 -27.82 6.92 -2.04
CA ARG A 297 -29.14 6.65 -1.45
C ARG A 297 -29.77 5.38 -2.01
N GLU A 298 -29.51 5.08 -3.27
CA GLU A 298 -30.21 4.04 -4.03
C GLU A 298 -29.42 2.73 -4.12
N GLU A 299 -28.11 2.78 -3.92
CA GLU A 299 -27.22 1.63 -4.03
C GLU A 299 -26.50 1.32 -2.72
N SER A 300 -25.85 0.16 -2.69
CA SER A 300 -25.09 -0.35 -1.54
C SER A 300 -23.71 -0.85 -1.97
N ASP A 301 -22.94 -1.41 -1.03
CA ASP A 301 -21.64 -2.02 -1.27
C ASP A 301 -20.61 -1.10 -1.95
N GLN A 302 -19.95 -1.60 -3.00
CA GLN A 302 -18.83 -0.92 -3.62
C GLN A 302 -19.24 0.37 -4.37
N PRO A 303 -20.32 0.40 -5.18
CA PRO A 303 -20.76 1.64 -5.82
C PRO A 303 -21.08 2.75 -4.83
N ALA A 304 -21.79 2.44 -3.74
CA ALA A 304 -22.09 3.42 -2.69
C ALA A 304 -20.81 3.95 -2.03
N LEU A 305 -19.87 3.07 -1.69
CA LEU A 305 -18.59 3.47 -1.10
C LEU A 305 -17.76 4.36 -2.05
N GLN A 306 -17.71 4.01 -3.34
CA GLN A 306 -17.03 4.82 -4.37
C GLN A 306 -17.72 6.18 -4.54
N ALA A 307 -19.04 6.22 -4.48
CA ALA A 307 -19.79 7.47 -4.56
C ALA A 307 -19.54 8.37 -3.35
N LEU A 308 -19.36 7.80 -2.14
CA LEU A 308 -19.00 8.54 -0.93
C LEU A 308 -17.66 9.27 -1.12
N TRP A 309 -16.65 8.54 -1.59
CA TRP A 309 -15.33 9.09 -1.84
C TRP A 309 -15.34 10.11 -2.97
N ALA A 310 -16.03 9.83 -4.07
CA ALA A 310 -16.14 10.77 -5.18
C ALA A 310 -16.85 12.07 -4.74
N LEU A 311 -17.88 11.97 -3.89
CA LEU A 311 -18.57 13.13 -3.35
C LEU A 311 -17.64 13.96 -2.46
N ASN A 312 -16.81 13.32 -1.63
CA ASN A 312 -15.80 14.01 -0.82
C ASN A 312 -14.82 14.78 -1.69
N LEU A 313 -14.26 14.12 -2.71
CA LEU A 313 -13.26 14.71 -3.59
C LEU A 313 -13.82 15.85 -4.44
N CYS A 314 -15.11 15.78 -4.81
CA CYS A 314 -15.79 16.87 -5.53
C CYS A 314 -16.29 17.99 -4.62
N GLY A 315 -16.00 17.98 -3.30
CA GLY A 315 -16.46 19.02 -2.37
C GLY A 315 -17.98 19.01 -2.13
N GLY A 316 -18.60 17.84 -2.22
CA GLY A 316 -20.06 17.71 -2.15
C GLY A 316 -20.66 17.57 -0.75
N PHE A 317 -19.87 17.76 0.31
CA PHE A 317 -20.30 17.75 1.71
C PHE A 317 -20.44 19.16 2.28
#